data_AF-A0A832WDH9-F1
#
_entry.id   AF-A0A832WDH9-F1
#
_cell.length_a   1.000
_cell.length_b   1.000
_cell.length_c   1.000
_cell.angle_alpha   90.00
_cell.angle_beta   90.00
_cell.angle_gamma   90.00
#
_symmetry.space_group_name_H-M   'P 1'
#
loop_
_entity.id
_entity.type
_entity.pdbx_description
1 polymer ?
#
loop_
_entity_poly.entity_id
_entity_poly.type
_entity_poly.pdbx_seq_one_letter_code
_entity_poly.pdbx_strand_id
1 'polypeptide(L)'
;MTLLKNAELFAKSKHAGKLKKSGITYSKHLEEVVSRLKSLGVIDEEVLCTGWLHDILEDTDTSFDELFEKFGRRIAVLTLSLTKTKFVIDI
;
A
#
# COMPACT_ATOMS: atom_id res chain seq x y z
N MET A 1 -13.60 12.04 2.64
CA MET A 1 -13.22 10.80 1.93
C MET A 1 -12.93 9.72 2.97
N THR A 2 -13.21 8.44 2.68
CA THR A 2 -12.92 7.33 3.60
C THR A 2 -11.42 7.01 3.62
N LEU A 3 -10.95 6.34 4.68
CA LEU A 3 -9.55 5.93 4.81
C LEU A 3 -9.14 5.04 3.62
N LEU A 4 -9.99 4.08 3.26
CA LEU A 4 -9.76 3.22 2.10
C LEU A 4 -9.63 3.98 0.78
N LYS A 5 -10.45 5.01 0.57
CA LYS A 5 -10.38 5.81 -0.67
C LYS A 5 -9.11 6.65 -0.72
N ASN A 6 -8.66 7.18 0.42
CA ASN A 6 -7.40 7.91 0.51
C ASN A 6 -6.20 7.02 0.18
N ALA A 7 -6.17 5.79 0.70
CA ALA A 7 -5.11 4.82 0.41
C ALA A 7 -5.06 4.44 -1.08
N GLU A 8 -6.23 4.20 -1.69
CA GLU A 8 -6.35 3.94 -3.13
C GLU A 8 -5.75 5.08 -3.97
N LEU A 9 -6.19 6.32 -3.71
CA LEU A 9 -5.76 7.49 -4.49
C LEU A 9 -4.27 7.77 -4.29
N PHE A 10 -3.77 7.65 -3.06
CA PHE A 10 -2.37 7.88 -2.74
C PHE A 10 -1.47 6.86 -3.44
N ALA A 11 -1.80 5.57 -3.38
CA ALA A 11 -1.03 4.54 -4.05
C ALA A 11 -1.04 4.72 -5.57
N LYS A 12 -2.22 4.93 -6.17
CA LYS A 12 -2.32 5.18 -7.63
C LYS A 12 -1.52 6.40 -8.07
N SER A 13 -1.48 7.45 -7.25
CA SER A 13 -0.68 8.65 -7.51
C SER A 13 0.82 8.37 -7.44
N LYS A 14 1.30 7.71 -6.36
CA LYS A 14 2.73 7.43 -6.16
C LYS A 14 3.29 6.42 -7.18
N HIS A 15 2.45 5.54 -7.72
CA HIS A 15 2.80 4.61 -8.78
C HIS A 15 2.38 5.08 -10.19
N ALA A 16 1.95 6.33 -10.36
CA ALA A 16 1.50 6.84 -11.66
C ALA A 16 2.59 6.68 -12.73
N GLY A 17 2.20 6.16 -13.90
CA GLY A 17 3.12 5.92 -15.02
C GLY A 17 4.07 4.73 -14.86
N LYS A 18 4.03 3.99 -13.74
CA LYS A 18 4.87 2.81 -13.53
C LYS A 18 4.19 1.52 -14.01
N LEU A 19 4.99 0.63 -14.59
CA LEU A 19 4.61 -0.73 -14.97
C LEU A 19 5.30 -1.74 -14.06
N LYS A 20 4.60 -2.83 -13.69
CA LYS A 20 5.25 -4.01 -13.09
C LYS A 20 6.11 -4.71 -14.13
N LYS A 21 7.05 -5.55 -13.67
CA LYS A 21 7.90 -6.40 -14.52
C LYS A 21 7.12 -7.28 -15.50
N SER A 22 5.87 -7.61 -15.17
CA SER A 22 4.95 -8.38 -16.02
C SER A 22 4.26 -7.55 -17.13
N GLY A 23 4.50 -6.24 -17.21
CA GLY A 23 3.92 -5.34 -18.22
C GLY A 23 2.56 -4.74 -17.85
N ILE A 24 1.97 -5.10 -16.71
CA ILE A 24 0.72 -4.48 -16.22
C ILE A 24 0.98 -3.16 -15.50
N THR A 25 0.00 -2.25 -15.50
CA THR A 25 0.09 -1.02 -14.71
C THR A 25 0.04 -1.33 -13.22
N TYR A 26 0.79 -0.57 -12.41
CA TYR A 26 0.72 -0.71 -10.95
C TYR A 26 -0.70 -0.53 -10.42
N SER A 27 -1.46 0.42 -10.96
CA SER A 27 -2.86 0.63 -10.59
C SER A 27 -3.71 -0.62 -10.73
N LYS A 28 -3.49 -1.43 -11.77
CA LYS A 28 -4.24 -2.67 -11.99
C LYS A 28 -3.83 -3.76 -11.00
N HIS A 29 -2.53 -3.92 -10.76
CA HIS A 29 -2.00 -4.83 -9.74
C HIS A 29 -2.61 -4.56 -8.36
N LEU A 30 -2.61 -3.31 -7.92
CA LEU A 30 -3.15 -2.92 -6.62
C LEU A 30 -4.66 -3.18 -6.51
N GLU A 31 -5.42 -2.92 -7.58
CA GLU A 31 -6.85 -3.21 -7.64
C GLU A 31 -7.12 -4.72 -7.50
N GLU A 32 -6.35 -5.56 -8.20
CA GLU A 32 -6.49 -7.02 -8.15
C GLU A 32 -6.21 -7.58 -6.75
N VAL A 33 -5.18 -7.07 -6.05
CA VAL A 33 -4.86 -7.45 -4.66
C VAL A 33 -6.04 -7.13 -3.73
N VAL A 34 -6.56 -5.91 -3.77
CA VAL A 34 -7.64 -5.49 -2.88
C VAL A 34 -8.95 -6.20 -3.20
N SER A 35 -9.24 -6.41 -4.49
CA SER A 35 -10.38 -7.22 -4.95
C SER A 35 -10.29 -8.65 -4.41
N ARG A 36 -9.10 -9.26 -4.47
CA ARG A 36 -8.89 -10.61 -3.95
C ARG A 36 -9.07 -10.68 -2.43
N LEU A 37 -8.56 -9.72 -1.67
CA LEU A 37 -8.78 -9.65 -0.22
C LEU A 37 -10.28 -9.60 0.12
N LYS A 38 -11.04 -8.75 -0.57
CA LYS A 38 -12.50 -8.66 -0.39
C LYS A 38 -13.20 -9.97 -0.76
N SER A 39 -12.77 -10.64 -1.84
CA SER A 39 -13.33 -11.94 -2.25
C SER A 39 -13.12 -13.05 -1.22
N LEU A 40 -12.08 -12.92 -0.38
CA LEU A 40 -11.78 -13.83 0.73
C LEU A 40 -12.50 -13.45 2.03
N GLY A 41 -13.38 -12.43 2.01
CA GLY A 41 -14.16 -11.99 3.17
C GLY A 41 -13.44 -11.01 4.08
N VAL A 42 -12.31 -10.41 3.65
CA VAL A 42 -11.62 -9.39 4.45
C VAL A 42 -12.46 -8.11 4.48
N ILE A 43 -12.89 -7.73 5.68
CA ILE A 43 -13.67 -6.51 5.96
C ILE A 43 -12.89 -5.46 6.77
N ASP A 44 -11.72 -5.81 7.29
CA ASP A 44 -10.87 -4.88 8.06
C ASP A 44 -10.34 -3.78 7.13
N GLU A 45 -10.75 -2.54 7.39
CA GLU A 45 -10.43 -1.39 6.53
C GLU A 45 -8.93 -1.12 6.47
N GLU A 46 -8.18 -1.29 7.57
CA GLU A 46 -6.74 -1.03 7.60
C GLU A 46 -5.95 -2.12 6.87
N VAL A 47 -6.43 -3.37 6.90
CA VAL A 47 -5.86 -4.44 6.06
C VAL A 47 -6.11 -4.15 4.58
N LEU A 48 -7.30 -3.68 4.21
CA LEU A 48 -7.59 -3.29 2.83
C LEU A 48 -6.77 -2.07 2.39
N CYS A 49 -6.54 -1.10 3.28
CA CYS A 49 -5.62 0.02 3.03
C CYS A 49 -4.18 -0.48 2.82
N THR A 50 -3.72 -1.39 3.67
CA THR A 50 -2.40 -2.03 3.51
C THR A 50 -2.30 -2.75 2.17
N GLY A 51 -3.38 -3.39 1.69
CA GLY A 51 -3.43 -3.99 0.36
C GLY A 51 -3.15 -2.99 -0.78
N TRP A 52 -3.67 -1.75 -0.68
CA TRP A 52 -3.34 -0.67 -1.62
C TRP A 52 -1.89 -0.18 -1.49
N LEU A 53 -1.31 -0.25 -0.30
CA LEU A 53 -0.03 0.38 0.04
C LEU A 53 1.15 -0.59 0.07
N HIS A 54 0.93 -1.90 -0.09
CA HIS A 54 1.94 -2.93 0.21
C HIS A 54 3.27 -2.80 -0.53
N ASP A 55 3.27 -2.30 -1.78
CA ASP A 55 4.48 -2.11 -2.60
C ASP A 55 5.05 -0.68 -2.47
N ILE A 56 4.42 0.21 -1.71
CA ILE A 56 4.70 1.65 -1.77
C ILE A 56 6.08 2.04 -1.23
N LEU A 57 6.55 1.34 -0.20
CA LEU A 57 7.88 1.58 0.39
C LEU A 57 9.02 1.03 -0.47
N GLU A 58 8.75 0.05 -1.34
CA GLU A 58 9.76 -0.54 -2.24
C GLU A 58 9.86 0.21 -3.55
N ASP A 59 8.69 0.57 -4.11
CA ASP A 59 8.58 0.94 -5.51
C ASP A 59 8.32 2.44 -5.69
N THR A 60 8.36 3.24 -4.62
CA THR A 60 8.16 4.69 -4.64
C THR A 60 9.14 5.41 -3.71
N ASP A 61 9.08 6.75 -3.67
CA ASP A 61 9.87 7.60 -2.78
C ASP A 61 9.20 7.81 -1.40
N THR A 62 8.10 7.11 -1.13
CA THR A 62 7.34 7.23 0.12
C THR A 62 8.14 6.66 1.29
N SER A 63 8.26 7.44 2.37
CA SER A 63 8.90 6.98 3.62
C SER A 63 7.91 6.33 4.58
N PHE A 64 8.43 5.59 5.55
CA PHE A 64 7.62 5.05 6.65
C PHE A 64 6.91 6.18 7.43
N ASP A 65 7.61 7.27 7.72
CA ASP A 65 7.06 8.42 8.45
C ASP A 65 5.92 9.08 7.67
N GLU A 66 6.05 9.21 6.33
CA GLU A 66 4.96 9.72 5.48
C GLU A 66 3.71 8.83 5.61
N LEU A 67 3.89 7.51 5.62
CA LEU A 67 2.83 6.52 5.81
C LEU A 67 2.20 6.61 7.20
N PHE A 68 3.03 6.73 8.24
CA PHE A 68 2.62 6.83 9.63
C PHE A 68 1.75 8.08 9.86
N GLU A 69 2.20 9.24 9.38
CA GLU A 69 1.48 10.51 9.52
C GLU A 69 0.17 10.52 8.73
N LYS A 70 0.12 9.91 7.54
CA LYS A 70 -1.08 9.93 6.68
C LYS A 70 -2.12 8.87 7.04
N PHE A 71 -1.70 7.69 7.47
CA PHE A 71 -2.57 6.51 7.60
C PHE A 71 -2.54 5.87 9.00
N GLY A 72 -1.64 6.33 9.88
CA GLY A 72 -1.52 5.84 11.24
C GLY A 72 -0.63 4.61 11.38
N ARG A 73 -0.31 4.31 12.65
CA ARG A 73 0.69 3.31 13.04
C ARG A 73 0.46 1.92 12.46
N ARG A 74 -0.77 1.40 12.54
CA ARG A 74 -1.05 0.01 12.18
C ARG A 74 -0.85 -0.23 10.68
N ILE A 75 -1.34 0.68 9.83
CA ILE A 75 -1.13 0.59 8.38
C ILE A 75 0.35 0.71 8.03
N ALA A 76 1.07 1.66 8.63
CA ALA A 76 2.50 1.85 8.38
C ALA A 76 3.31 0.59 8.76
N VAL A 77 3.05 0.02 9.94
CA VAL A 77 3.73 -1.19 10.43
C VAL A 77 3.39 -2.43 9.60
N LEU A 78 2.12 -2.61 9.21
CA LEU A 78 1.72 -3.72 8.34
C LEU A 78 2.39 -3.59 6.96
N THR A 79 2.40 -2.39 6.37
CA THR A 79 3.05 -2.13 5.08
C THR A 79 4.55 -2.42 5.14
N LEU A 80 5.22 -1.96 6.20
CA LEU A 80 6.62 -2.26 6.46
C LEU A 80 6.87 -3.77 6.58
N SER A 81 6.01 -4.51 7.27
CA SER A 81 6.17 -5.95 7.46
C SER A 81 6.10 -6.77 6.16
N LEU A 82 5.46 -6.23 5.12
CA LEU A 82 5.36 -6.83 3.79
C LEU A 82 6.51 -6.42 2.86
N THR A 83 7.29 -5.42 3.27
CA THR A 83 8.41 -4.90 2.48
C THR A 83 9.63 -5.82 2.62
N LYS A 84 10.19 -6.25 1.48
CA LYS A 84 11.39 -7.08 1.34
C LYS A 84 12.65 -6.37 1.85
N THR A 85 12.72 -5.06 1.66
CA THR A 85 13.84 -4.25 2.15
C THR A 85 13.71 -4.11 3.66
N LYS A 86 14.68 -4.67 4.40
CA LYS A 86 14.75 -4.49 5.85
C LYS A 86 15.28 -3.10 6.15
N PHE A 87 14.38 -2.18 6.48
CA PHE A 87 14.75 -0.90 7.05
C PHE A 87 15.21 -1.12 8.50
N VAL A 88 16.34 -0.54 8.88
CA VAL A 88 16.69 -0.39 10.29
C VAL A 88 15.89 0.79 10.79
N ILE A 89 14.93 0.54 11.67
CA ILE A 89 14.16 1.59 12.33
C ILE A 89 14.73 1.72 13.73
N ASP A 90 15.37 2.86 14.00
CA ASP A 90 15.76 3.23 15.34
C ASP A 90 14.49 3.71 16.06
N ILE A 91 13.90 2.84 16.90
CA ILE A 91 12.74 3.13 17.74
C ILE A 91 13.21 3.63 19.11
#